data_AF-A0A947K3Q4-F1
#
_entry.id   AF-A0A947K3Q4-F1
#
_cell.length_a   1.000
_cell.length_b   1.000
_cell.length_c   1.000
_cell.angle_alpha   90.00
_cell.angle_beta   90.00
_cell.angle_gamma   90.00
#
_symmetry.space_group_name_H-M   'P 1'
#
loop_
_entity.id
_entity.type
_entity.pdbx_description
1 polymer ?
#
loop_
_entity_poly.entity_id
_entity_poly.type
_entity_poly.pdbx_seq_one_letter_code
_entity_poly.pdbx_strand_id
1 'polypeptide(L)'
;VDQRIENEFDLRNLADGILIHSNKVGRLPNEIYYKGLENNITPDRIAEVLPTALAVGKVNIEIDHHYNLISTPLQPINSSLDSFIGSQLAEGDQIQSYDGNTYIPATFTNGTWGNPFRINLAEGYWIYRNGERTIITLAGRVLNENSTHQIATHYNLIGNPFPVLRTNLGVAGFSPVEGDQVYSFKEGDYRTSNFVDDAWDQTISLSSGNGYWYFRNSNGIDWVLSSP
;
A
#
# COMPACT_ATOMS: atom_id res chain seq x y z
N VAL A 1 -1.91 28.22 -19.10
CA VAL A 1 -1.70 27.37 -17.91
C VAL A 1 -1.09 28.28 -16.86
N ASP A 2 -1.67 28.36 -15.68
CA ASP A 2 -1.21 29.28 -14.61
C ASP A 2 0.22 28.90 -14.24
N GLN A 3 1.18 29.82 -14.42
CA GLN A 3 2.62 29.60 -14.20
C GLN A 3 2.95 29.13 -12.76
N ARG A 4 1.99 29.19 -11.84
CA ARG A 4 2.11 28.68 -10.48
C ARG A 4 2.05 27.15 -10.38
N ILE A 5 1.28 26.47 -11.24
CA ILE A 5 1.12 25.01 -11.18
C ILE A 5 2.34 24.27 -11.74
N GLU A 6 2.96 24.79 -12.81
CA GLU A 6 4.16 24.19 -13.43
C GLU A 6 5.40 24.22 -12.51
N ASN A 7 5.47 25.20 -11.59
CA ASN A 7 6.57 25.30 -10.64
C ASN A 7 6.38 24.39 -9.42
N GLU A 8 5.13 24.07 -9.08
CA GLU A 8 4.75 23.28 -7.91
C GLU A 8 4.42 21.83 -8.23
N PHE A 9 4.29 21.44 -9.52
CA PHE A 9 3.90 20.09 -9.90
C PHE A 9 4.66 19.59 -11.14
N ASP A 10 5.11 18.34 -11.09
CA ASP A 10 5.56 17.55 -12.23
C ASP A 10 4.35 17.16 -13.09
N LEU A 11 4.36 17.66 -14.32
CA LEU A 11 3.28 17.53 -15.30
C LEU A 11 3.47 16.35 -16.26
N ARG A 12 4.55 15.57 -16.14
CA ARG A 12 4.85 14.47 -17.09
C ARG A 12 3.76 13.40 -17.14
N ASN A 13 2.99 13.24 -16.07
CA ASN A 13 1.89 12.27 -15.95
C ASN A 13 0.49 12.89 -16.11
N LEU A 14 0.41 14.15 -16.57
CA LEU A 14 -0.87 14.86 -16.70
C LEU A 14 -1.80 14.20 -17.72
N ALA A 15 -1.24 13.56 -18.75
CA ALA A 15 -2.00 12.80 -19.75
C ALA A 15 -2.78 11.63 -19.13
N ASP A 16 -2.31 11.12 -17.99
CA ASP A 16 -2.95 10.05 -17.22
C ASP A 16 -3.82 10.58 -16.07
N GLY A 17 -4.04 11.91 -16.01
CA GLY A 17 -4.84 12.57 -14.96
C GLY A 17 -4.10 12.73 -13.62
N ILE A 18 -2.77 12.56 -13.60
CA ILE A 18 -1.97 12.57 -12.38
C ILE A 18 -1.14 13.87 -12.30
N LEU A 19 -1.26 14.59 -11.18
CA LEU A 19 -0.48 15.80 -10.86
C LEU A 19 0.37 15.55 -9.61
N ILE A 20 1.70 15.51 -9.77
CA ILE A 20 2.63 15.20 -8.70
C ILE A 20 3.29 16.48 -8.21
N HIS A 21 3.13 16.89 -6.94
CA HIS A 21 3.81 18.10 -6.44
C HIS A 21 5.36 17.98 -6.56
N SER A 22 6.03 19.01 -7.10
CA SER A 22 7.46 19.06 -7.47
C SER A 22 8.39 19.16 -6.27
N ASN A 23 7.96 19.83 -5.20
CA ASN A 23 8.59 19.71 -3.90
C ASN A 23 8.03 18.47 -3.20
N LYS A 24 8.89 17.54 -2.79
CA LYS A 24 8.54 16.48 -1.83
C LYS A 24 7.85 17.15 -0.64
N VAL A 25 6.53 17.02 -0.55
CA VAL A 25 5.79 17.46 0.63
C VAL A 25 5.94 16.30 1.60
N GLY A 26 6.75 16.50 2.63
CA GLY A 26 6.94 15.52 3.69
C GLY A 26 8.37 15.13 4.01
N ARG A 27 8.71 15.11 5.31
CA ARG A 27 10.05 14.78 5.82
C ARG A 27 10.10 13.42 6.51
N LEU A 28 8.95 12.80 6.81
CA LEU A 28 8.87 11.58 7.61
C LEU A 28 8.47 10.34 6.77
N PRO A 29 8.94 9.14 7.14
CA PRO A 29 8.40 7.89 6.62
C PRO A 29 6.90 7.78 6.98
N ASN A 30 6.06 7.36 6.03
CA ASN A 30 4.61 7.10 6.21
C ASN A 30 3.65 8.31 6.24
N GLU A 31 3.99 9.47 5.68
CA GLU A 31 3.02 10.57 5.55
C GLU A 31 2.06 10.38 4.36
N ILE A 32 0.74 10.51 4.61
CA ILE A 32 -0.31 10.51 3.60
C ILE A 32 -0.90 11.91 3.41
N TYR A 33 -1.01 12.31 2.15
CA TYR A 33 -1.57 13.59 1.71
C TYR A 33 -2.95 13.38 1.07
N TYR A 34 -3.77 14.43 1.03
CA TYR A 34 -5.07 14.42 0.36
C TYR A 34 -5.15 15.64 -0.54
N LYS A 35 -5.49 15.47 -1.82
CA LYS A 35 -5.85 16.58 -2.72
C LYS A 35 -7.25 16.33 -3.27
N GLY A 36 -8.17 17.27 -3.02
CA GLY A 36 -9.41 17.36 -3.80
C GLY A 36 -9.07 17.93 -5.18
N LEU A 37 -9.43 17.21 -6.25
CA LEU A 37 -9.25 17.67 -7.62
C LEU A 37 -10.58 18.23 -8.15
N GLU A 38 -10.72 19.56 -8.16
CA GLU A 38 -11.56 20.25 -9.14
C GLU A 38 -11.04 21.69 -9.36
N ASN A 39 -11.06 22.15 -10.62
CA ASN A 39 -10.72 23.54 -10.97
C ASN A 39 -11.89 24.47 -10.56
N ASN A 40 -11.59 25.59 -9.91
CA ASN A 40 -12.50 26.71 -9.54
C ASN A 40 -13.38 26.57 -8.28
N ILE A 41 -12.88 25.93 -7.22
CA ILE A 41 -13.58 25.89 -5.92
C ILE A 41 -13.01 26.94 -4.98
N THR A 42 -13.90 27.73 -4.37
CA THR A 42 -13.58 28.70 -3.32
C THR A 42 -13.50 28.00 -1.94
N PRO A 43 -12.71 28.51 -0.97
CA PRO A 43 -12.47 27.82 0.31
C PRO A 43 -13.71 27.41 1.11
N ASP A 44 -14.82 28.12 0.94
CA ASP A 44 -16.13 27.89 1.54
C ASP A 44 -16.91 26.71 0.93
N ARG A 45 -16.58 26.31 -0.31
CA ARG A 45 -17.22 25.19 -1.02
C ARG A 45 -16.46 23.87 -0.89
N ILE A 46 -15.35 23.86 -0.15
CA ILE A 46 -14.51 22.68 0.07
C ILE A 46 -15.32 21.51 0.65
N ALA A 47 -16.25 21.76 1.58
CA ALA A 47 -17.09 20.73 2.20
C ALA A 47 -18.11 20.09 1.24
N GLU A 48 -18.47 20.77 0.15
CA GLU A 48 -19.45 20.29 -0.84
C GLU A 48 -18.81 19.41 -1.91
N VAL A 49 -17.51 19.59 -2.16
CA VAL A 49 -16.80 18.90 -3.25
C VAL A 49 -15.79 17.86 -2.77
N LEU A 50 -15.33 17.96 -1.51
CA LEU A 50 -14.56 16.88 -0.87
C LEU A 50 -15.28 15.51 -0.80
N PRO A 51 -16.62 15.39 -0.67
CA PRO A 51 -17.27 14.08 -0.71
C PRO A 51 -17.18 13.41 -2.09
N THR A 52 -17.03 14.19 -3.17
CA THR A 52 -17.00 13.70 -4.56
C THR A 52 -15.61 13.70 -5.20
N ALA A 53 -14.66 14.47 -4.69
CA ALA A 53 -13.30 14.48 -5.21
C ALA A 53 -12.59 13.18 -4.81
N LEU A 54 -11.95 12.52 -5.78
CA LEU A 54 -11.07 11.39 -5.49
C LEU A 54 -9.94 11.89 -4.60
N ALA A 55 -9.97 11.52 -3.33
CA ALA A 55 -8.85 11.71 -2.42
C ALA A 55 -7.65 10.95 -3.01
N VAL A 56 -6.62 11.67 -3.44
CA VAL A 56 -5.34 11.08 -3.84
C VAL A 56 -4.33 11.26 -2.74
N GLY A 57 -3.59 10.19 -2.44
CA GLY A 57 -2.53 10.16 -1.46
C GLY A 57 -1.20 9.73 -2.01
N LYS A 58 -0.19 9.88 -1.15
CA LYS A 58 1.15 9.37 -1.33
C LYS A 58 1.57 8.65 -0.05
N VAL A 59 2.42 7.64 -0.14
CA VAL A 59 3.05 7.02 1.02
C VAL A 59 4.52 6.78 0.70
N ASN A 60 5.40 7.15 1.63
CA ASN A 60 6.82 6.84 1.55
C ASN A 60 7.08 5.56 2.32
N ILE A 61 7.66 4.57 1.64
CA ILE A 61 8.04 3.29 2.22
C ILE A 61 9.55 3.19 2.18
N GLU A 62 10.13 2.89 3.33
CA GLU A 62 11.56 2.58 3.44
C GLU A 62 11.78 1.14 2.98
N ILE A 63 12.71 0.97 2.05
CA ILE A 63 13.11 -0.33 1.53
C ILE A 63 14.55 -0.55 2.00
N ASP A 64 14.70 -1.38 3.03
CA ASP A 64 15.98 -1.80 3.55
C ASP A 64 16.70 -2.72 2.56
N HIS A 65 17.99 -2.95 2.78
CA HIS A 65 18.74 -3.94 2.02
C HIS A 65 18.15 -5.35 2.22
N HIS A 66 18.10 -6.15 1.15
CA HIS A 66 17.47 -7.46 1.07
C HIS A 66 15.93 -7.42 1.14
N TYR A 67 15.33 -8.34 1.90
CA TYR A 67 13.90 -8.60 1.87
C TYR A 67 13.15 -7.54 2.67
N ASN A 68 12.05 -7.08 2.10
CA ASN A 68 11.11 -6.15 2.70
C ASN A 68 9.71 -6.67 2.42
N LEU A 69 8.86 -6.68 3.44
CA LEU A 69 7.46 -7.03 3.27
C LEU A 69 6.63 -5.75 3.27
N ILE A 70 6.15 -5.36 2.11
CA ILE A 70 5.45 -4.10 1.90
C ILE A 70 3.99 -4.31 1.53
N SER A 71 3.22 -3.24 1.56
CA SER A 71 1.89 -3.20 0.97
C SER A 71 1.55 -1.81 0.46
N THR A 72 0.45 -1.70 -0.29
CA THR A 72 -0.12 -0.40 -0.63
C THR A 72 -1.38 -0.09 0.17
N PRO A 73 -1.40 1.02 0.94
CA PRO A 73 -2.60 1.56 1.56
C PRO A 73 -3.40 2.45 0.58
N LEU A 74 -2.96 2.56 -0.67
CA LEU A 74 -3.57 3.39 -1.71
C LEU A 74 -3.96 2.52 -2.89
N GLN A 75 -5.16 2.74 -3.41
CA GLN A 75 -5.62 2.12 -4.63
C GLN A 75 -4.83 2.72 -5.82
N PRO A 76 -4.03 1.93 -6.54
CA PRO A 76 -3.31 2.43 -7.71
C PRO A 76 -4.29 2.93 -8.78
N ILE A 77 -3.96 4.06 -9.42
CA ILE A 77 -4.68 4.57 -10.60
C ILE A 77 -4.45 3.64 -11.79
N ASN A 78 -3.22 3.17 -11.93
CA ASN A 78 -2.82 2.11 -12.84
C ASN A 78 -2.06 1.04 -12.04
N SER A 79 -2.56 -0.18 -12.09
CA SER A 79 -2.07 -1.32 -11.28
C SER A 79 -0.76 -1.94 -11.82
N SER A 80 -0.16 -1.45 -12.91
CA SER A 80 1.11 -1.99 -13.39
C SER A 80 2.28 -1.59 -12.48
N LEU A 81 3.28 -2.46 -12.34
CA LEU A 81 4.49 -2.16 -11.58
C LEU A 81 5.24 -0.93 -12.13
N ASP A 82 5.32 -0.77 -13.46
CA ASP A 82 5.96 0.39 -14.09
C ASP A 82 5.23 1.70 -13.77
N SER A 83 3.91 1.68 -13.59
CA SER A 83 3.18 2.87 -13.17
C SER A 83 3.27 3.10 -11.67
N PHE A 84 3.30 2.03 -10.88
CA PHE A 84 3.13 2.12 -9.44
C PHE A 84 4.44 2.36 -8.69
N ILE A 85 5.49 1.64 -9.09
CA ILE A 85 6.84 1.78 -8.53
C ILE A 85 7.77 2.47 -9.53
N GLY A 86 7.57 2.21 -10.82
CA GLY A 86 8.37 2.80 -11.89
C GLY A 86 9.85 2.48 -11.73
N SER A 87 10.68 3.50 -11.90
CA SER A 87 12.15 3.39 -11.85
C SER A 87 12.76 3.77 -10.50
N GLN A 88 12.00 3.68 -9.41
CA GLN A 88 12.47 4.05 -8.06
C GLN A 88 13.40 3.01 -7.44
N LEU A 89 13.47 1.82 -8.04
CA LEU A 89 14.31 0.70 -7.66
C LEU A 89 15.44 0.52 -8.68
N ALA A 90 16.47 -0.25 -8.33
CA ALA A 90 17.65 -0.44 -9.17
C ALA A 90 17.60 -1.75 -9.96
N GLU A 91 18.45 -1.83 -10.98
CA GLU A 91 18.65 -3.03 -11.78
C GLU A 91 18.90 -4.26 -10.89
N GLY A 92 18.14 -5.33 -11.13
CA GLY A 92 18.23 -6.58 -10.38
C GLY A 92 17.38 -6.64 -9.10
N ASP A 93 16.71 -5.55 -8.71
CA ASP A 93 15.68 -5.61 -7.67
C ASP A 93 14.50 -6.49 -8.11
N GLN A 94 13.85 -7.14 -7.15
CA GLN A 94 12.72 -8.02 -7.41
C GLN A 94 11.52 -7.65 -6.55
N ILE A 95 10.33 -7.88 -7.09
CA ILE A 95 9.06 -7.81 -6.38
C ILE A 95 8.31 -9.11 -6.61
N GLN A 96 7.73 -9.67 -5.56
CA GLN A 96 7.02 -10.94 -5.62
C GLN A 96 5.62 -10.79 -5.03
N SER A 97 4.60 -11.18 -5.79
CA SER A 97 3.25 -11.42 -5.28
C SER A 97 3.09 -12.89 -4.90
N TYR A 98 2.11 -13.19 -4.06
CA TYR A 98 1.73 -14.56 -3.71
C TYR A 98 0.29 -14.82 -4.15
N ASP A 99 0.08 -15.88 -4.92
CA ASP A 99 -1.25 -16.23 -5.48
C ASP A 99 -2.05 -17.24 -4.63
N GLY A 100 -1.56 -17.55 -3.43
CA GLY A 100 -2.11 -18.59 -2.57
C GLY A 100 -1.39 -19.94 -2.69
N ASN A 101 -0.54 -20.12 -3.70
CA ASN A 101 0.25 -21.35 -3.90
C ASN A 101 1.74 -21.07 -4.12
N THR A 102 2.07 -20.12 -4.99
CA THR A 102 3.44 -19.81 -5.40
C THR A 102 3.71 -18.31 -5.42
N TYR A 103 4.99 -17.96 -5.41
CA TYR A 103 5.43 -16.60 -5.67
C TYR A 103 5.50 -16.35 -7.18
N ILE A 104 5.03 -15.17 -7.59
CA ILE A 104 5.13 -14.67 -8.95
C ILE A 104 6.13 -13.50 -8.93
N PRO A 105 7.37 -13.72 -9.39
CA PRO A 105 8.39 -12.68 -9.35
C PRO A 105 8.32 -11.75 -10.57
N ALA A 106 8.59 -10.48 -10.34
CA ALA A 106 8.94 -9.49 -11.34
C ALA A 106 10.33 -8.93 -11.01
N THR A 107 11.18 -8.79 -12.02
CA THR A 107 12.55 -8.26 -11.87
C THR A 107 12.67 -6.94 -12.62
N PHE A 108 13.31 -5.95 -12.00
CA PHE A 108 13.57 -4.68 -12.66
C PHE A 108 14.81 -4.78 -13.55
N THR A 109 14.60 -4.70 -14.85
CA THR A 109 15.67 -4.79 -15.85
C THR A 109 15.50 -3.80 -16.99
N ASN A 110 16.58 -3.10 -17.36
CA ASN A 110 16.62 -2.11 -18.43
C ASN A 110 15.55 -1.01 -18.29
N GLY A 111 15.26 -0.61 -17.05
CA GLY A 111 14.31 0.47 -16.77
C GLY A 111 12.83 0.08 -16.76
N THR A 112 12.50 -1.22 -16.82
CA THR A 112 11.12 -1.72 -16.76
C THR A 112 11.01 -3.01 -15.93
N TRP A 113 9.81 -3.32 -15.46
CA TRP A 113 9.51 -4.55 -14.74
C TRP A 113 9.20 -5.71 -15.70
N GLY A 114 10.00 -6.77 -15.64
CA GLY A 114 9.73 -8.02 -16.38
C GLY A 114 8.59 -8.82 -15.74
N ASN A 115 7.71 -9.41 -16.56
CA ASN A 115 6.54 -10.20 -16.13
C ASN A 115 5.69 -9.53 -15.03
N PRO A 116 5.24 -8.27 -15.19
CA PRO A 116 4.60 -7.53 -14.11
C PRO A 116 3.21 -8.10 -13.82
N PHE A 117 3.00 -8.57 -12.59
CA PHE A 117 1.67 -8.75 -12.04
C PHE A 117 1.05 -7.38 -11.71
N ARG A 118 -0.24 -7.39 -11.37
CA ARG A 118 -0.96 -6.18 -10.98
C ARG A 118 -0.84 -5.96 -9.48
N ILE A 119 -0.59 -4.71 -9.10
CA ILE A 119 -0.69 -4.26 -7.72
C ILE A 119 -2.16 -3.99 -7.40
N ASN A 120 -2.63 -4.59 -6.32
CA ASN A 120 -3.97 -4.40 -5.81
C ASN A 120 -3.91 -3.80 -4.40
N LEU A 121 -4.96 -3.07 -4.04
CA LEU A 121 -5.16 -2.62 -2.67
C LEU A 121 -5.25 -3.83 -1.73
N ALA A 122 -4.78 -3.66 -0.50
CA ALA A 122 -4.89 -4.65 0.58
C ALA A 122 -4.08 -5.95 0.38
N GLU A 123 -3.32 -6.07 -0.71
CA GLU A 123 -2.34 -7.14 -0.90
C GLU A 123 -0.97 -6.73 -0.35
N GLY A 124 -0.22 -7.74 0.11
CA GLY A 124 1.19 -7.59 0.48
C GLY A 124 2.11 -8.07 -0.65
N TYR A 125 3.33 -7.55 -0.67
CA TYR A 125 4.35 -7.89 -1.66
C TYR A 125 5.71 -7.99 -0.99
N TRP A 126 6.51 -8.97 -1.42
CA TRP A 126 7.92 -9.00 -1.06
C TRP A 126 8.72 -8.17 -2.04
N ILE A 127 9.61 -7.32 -1.53
CA ILE A 127 10.65 -6.66 -2.32
C ILE A 127 12.00 -7.20 -1.88
N TYR A 128 12.79 -7.69 -2.82
CA TYR A 128 14.21 -7.91 -2.62
C TYR A 128 14.98 -6.74 -3.23
N ARG A 129 15.69 -6.01 -2.36
CA ARG A 129 16.54 -4.88 -2.72
C ARG A 129 17.99 -5.34 -2.85
N ASN A 130 18.51 -5.29 -4.07
CA ASN A 130 19.90 -5.56 -4.42
C ASN A 130 20.73 -4.27 -4.42
N GLY A 131 20.83 -3.63 -3.24
CA GLY A 131 21.59 -2.41 -3.07
C GLY A 131 21.32 -1.76 -1.72
N GLU A 132 21.84 -0.55 -1.54
CA GLU A 132 21.62 0.20 -0.30
C GLU A 132 20.15 0.54 -0.08
N ARG A 133 19.81 0.73 1.20
CA ARG A 133 18.50 1.19 1.66
C ARG A 133 18.06 2.42 0.86
N THR A 134 16.81 2.43 0.46
CA THR A 134 16.20 3.55 -0.28
C THR A 134 14.80 3.85 0.26
N ILE A 135 14.20 4.93 -0.24
CA ILE A 135 12.81 5.28 0.01
C ILE A 135 12.10 5.29 -1.34
N ILE A 136 11.03 4.51 -1.44
CA ILE A 136 10.11 4.59 -2.58
C ILE A 136 8.88 5.40 -2.17
N THR A 137 8.35 6.17 -3.11
CA THR A 137 7.10 6.90 -2.95
C THR A 137 6.05 6.25 -3.83
N LEU A 138 4.99 5.76 -3.19
CA LEU A 138 3.81 5.23 -3.87
C LEU A 138 2.73 6.29 -3.88
N ALA A 139 1.98 6.39 -4.98
CA ALA A 139 0.87 7.32 -5.12
C ALA A 139 -0.38 6.59 -5.63
N GLY A 140 -1.54 7.01 -5.16
CA GLY A 140 -2.80 6.38 -5.53
C GLY A 140 -4.01 7.08 -4.93
N ARG A 141 -5.18 6.52 -5.18
CA ARG A 141 -6.44 6.95 -4.58
C ARG A 141 -6.56 6.38 -3.17
N VAL A 142 -7.09 7.18 -2.26
CA VAL A 142 -7.56 6.69 -0.97
C VAL A 142 -8.92 6.02 -1.19
N LEU A 143 -9.13 4.89 -0.52
CA LEU A 143 -10.39 4.17 -0.60
C LEU A 143 -11.53 5.05 -0.03
N ASN A 144 -12.47 5.42 -0.88
CA ASN A 144 -13.63 6.25 -0.56
C ASN A 144 -14.97 5.49 -0.72
N GLU A 145 -14.90 4.20 -1.01
CA GLU A 145 -16.04 3.30 -1.17
C GLU A 145 -15.74 1.97 -0.50
N ASN A 146 -16.76 1.20 -0.17
CA ASN A 146 -16.53 -0.12 0.40
C ASN A 146 -15.95 -1.05 -0.65
N SER A 147 -14.89 -1.78 -0.31
CA SER A 147 -14.36 -2.85 -1.16
C SER A 147 -14.38 -4.18 -0.40
N THR A 148 -14.37 -5.29 -1.14
CA THR A 148 -14.33 -6.63 -0.56
C THR A 148 -13.13 -7.37 -1.10
N HIS A 149 -12.31 -7.89 -0.19
CA HIS A 149 -11.13 -8.68 -0.50
C HIS A 149 -11.33 -10.09 0.06
N GLN A 150 -10.95 -11.10 -0.71
CA GLN A 150 -11.06 -12.48 -0.26
C GLN A 150 -9.86 -12.83 0.61
N ILE A 151 -10.13 -13.35 1.81
CA ILE A 151 -9.13 -13.99 2.65
C ILE A 151 -9.35 -15.49 2.50
N ALA A 152 -8.41 -16.18 1.86
CA ALA A 152 -8.46 -17.62 1.71
C ALA A 152 -8.16 -18.34 3.03
N THR A 153 -8.49 -19.63 3.09
CA THR A 153 -8.00 -20.50 4.16
C THR A 153 -6.47 -20.63 4.08
N HIS A 154 -5.82 -20.73 5.23
CA HIS A 154 -4.36 -20.73 5.39
C HIS A 154 -3.72 -19.37 5.08
N TYR A 155 -2.58 -19.36 4.37
CA TYR A 155 -1.71 -18.20 4.25
C TYR A 155 -2.22 -17.19 3.22
N ASN A 156 -2.30 -15.95 3.65
CA ASN A 156 -2.65 -14.80 2.83
C ASN A 156 -1.56 -13.74 2.99
N LEU A 157 -1.09 -13.18 1.88
CA LEU A 157 -0.15 -12.06 1.90
C LEU A 157 -0.93 -10.75 1.81
N ILE A 158 -1.07 -10.08 2.95
CA ILE A 158 -2.02 -8.98 3.13
C ILE A 158 -1.27 -7.67 3.42
N GLY A 159 -1.87 -6.57 3.00
CA GLY A 159 -1.46 -5.21 3.31
C GLY A 159 -2.43 -4.51 4.26
N ASN A 160 -1.97 -3.48 4.97
CA ASN A 160 -2.90 -2.55 5.60
C ASN A 160 -3.45 -1.60 4.51
N PRO A 161 -4.74 -1.70 4.15
CA PRO A 161 -5.31 -0.90 3.07
C PRO A 161 -5.67 0.51 3.53
N PHE A 162 -5.48 0.81 4.83
CA PHE A 162 -5.77 2.11 5.38
C PHE A 162 -4.48 2.92 5.54
N PRO A 163 -4.47 4.19 5.10
CA PRO A 163 -3.34 5.09 5.27
C PRO A 163 -3.18 5.58 6.72
N VAL A 164 -3.57 4.79 7.71
CA VAL A 164 -3.44 5.13 9.13
C VAL A 164 -2.72 4.00 9.86
N LEU A 165 -1.82 4.40 10.76
CA LEU A 165 -1.17 3.46 11.67
C LEU A 165 -2.25 2.79 12.53
N ARG A 166 -2.47 1.49 12.36
CA ARG A 166 -3.33 0.70 13.24
C ARG A 166 -2.45 -0.24 14.05
N THR A 167 -2.38 -0.01 15.36
CA THR A 167 -1.63 -0.85 16.31
C THR A 167 -2.44 -2.01 16.85
N ASN A 168 -3.75 -2.06 16.57
CA ASN A 168 -4.63 -3.14 17.01
C ASN A 168 -5.06 -4.00 15.81
N LEU A 169 -4.64 -5.27 15.82
CA LEU A 169 -5.01 -6.29 14.83
C LEU A 169 -6.53 -6.51 14.76
N GLY A 170 -7.24 -6.39 15.89
CA GLY A 170 -8.72 -6.43 15.93
C GLY A 170 -9.42 -5.31 15.15
N VAL A 171 -8.68 -4.32 14.65
CA VAL A 171 -9.19 -3.18 13.87
C VAL A 171 -8.78 -3.28 12.39
N ALA A 172 -8.07 -4.34 11.99
CA ALA A 172 -7.77 -4.59 10.58
C ALA A 172 -9.04 -4.99 9.78
N GLY A 173 -10.19 -5.18 10.45
CA GLY A 173 -11.50 -5.33 9.80
C GLY A 173 -11.89 -6.78 9.49
N PHE A 174 -11.06 -7.76 9.87
CA PHE A 174 -11.42 -9.18 9.85
C PHE A 174 -11.84 -9.65 11.25
N SER A 175 -12.77 -10.59 11.31
CA SER A 175 -13.19 -11.27 12.55
C SER A 175 -12.33 -12.52 12.75
N PRO A 176 -11.25 -12.45 13.56
CA PRO A 176 -10.38 -13.60 13.77
C PRO A 176 -11.13 -14.73 14.47
N VAL A 177 -10.62 -15.95 14.32
CA VAL A 177 -11.07 -17.14 15.05
C VAL A 177 -9.89 -17.83 15.71
N GLU A 178 -10.19 -18.67 16.69
CA GLU A 178 -9.19 -19.44 17.44
C GLU A 178 -8.18 -20.15 16.50
N GLY A 179 -6.90 -19.90 16.74
CA GLY A 179 -5.79 -20.45 15.97
C GLY A 179 -5.40 -19.65 14.72
N ASP A 180 -6.06 -18.53 14.42
CA ASP A 180 -5.56 -17.58 13.41
C ASP A 180 -4.21 -16.99 13.84
N GLN A 181 -3.36 -16.65 12.88
CA GLN A 181 -2.02 -16.12 13.15
C GLN A 181 -1.70 -14.93 12.25
N VAL A 182 -0.98 -13.94 12.79
CA VAL A 182 -0.41 -12.82 12.03
C VAL A 182 1.10 -12.88 12.14
N TYR A 183 1.79 -12.77 11.01
CA TYR A 183 3.25 -12.68 10.95
C TYR A 183 3.65 -11.36 10.29
N SER A 184 4.29 -10.48 11.05
CA SER A 184 4.94 -9.28 10.50
C SER A 184 6.42 -9.55 10.28
N PHE A 185 6.97 -9.00 9.21
CA PHE A 185 8.40 -9.04 8.94
C PHE A 185 8.97 -7.63 8.92
N LYS A 186 10.04 -7.40 9.69
CA LYS A 186 10.75 -6.11 9.69
C LYS A 186 12.20 -6.32 10.07
N GLU A 187 13.11 -5.62 9.39
CA GLU A 187 14.55 -5.62 9.70
C GLU A 187 15.18 -7.03 9.75
N GLY A 188 14.68 -7.97 8.92
CA GLY A 188 15.19 -9.35 8.87
C GLY A 188 14.50 -10.33 9.81
N ASP A 189 13.64 -9.85 10.72
CA ASP A 189 13.03 -10.68 11.75
C ASP A 189 11.51 -10.81 11.57
N TYR A 190 11.00 -12.00 11.88
CA TYR A 190 9.57 -12.27 12.01
C TYR A 190 9.08 -12.05 13.43
N ARG A 191 7.90 -11.46 13.56
CA ARG A 191 7.11 -11.47 14.79
C ARG A 191 5.77 -12.12 14.50
N THR A 192 5.29 -12.91 15.44
CA THR A 192 4.04 -13.67 15.31
C THR A 192 3.11 -13.33 16.46
N SER A 193 1.81 -13.21 16.16
CA SER A 193 0.75 -13.24 17.15
C SER A 193 -0.28 -14.28 16.76
N ASN A 194 -0.80 -14.97 17.76
CA ASN A 194 -1.84 -15.99 17.65
C ASN A 194 -3.12 -15.46 18.28
N PHE A 195 -4.26 -15.79 17.67
CA PHE A 195 -5.56 -15.52 18.25
C PHE A 195 -5.98 -16.69 19.13
N VAL A 196 -5.95 -16.48 20.45
CA VAL A 196 -6.23 -17.48 21.48
C VAL A 196 -7.09 -16.84 22.58
N ASP A 197 -8.10 -17.56 23.05
CA ASP A 197 -9.01 -17.11 24.12
C ASP A 197 -9.66 -15.75 23.80
N ASP A 198 -10.16 -15.60 22.57
CA ASP A 198 -10.78 -14.38 22.02
C ASP A 198 -9.87 -13.13 21.99
N ALA A 199 -8.54 -13.30 22.04
CA ALA A 199 -7.58 -12.21 21.98
C ALA A 199 -6.31 -12.56 21.19
N TRP A 200 -5.66 -11.53 20.64
CA TRP A 200 -4.29 -11.67 20.11
C TRP A 200 -3.30 -11.72 21.26
N ASP A 201 -2.48 -12.77 21.32
CA ASP A 201 -1.51 -13.02 22.40
C ASP A 201 -0.34 -12.02 22.43
N GLN A 202 -0.12 -11.28 21.33
CA GLN A 202 0.94 -10.29 21.17
C GLN A 202 0.44 -9.09 20.38
N THR A 203 0.96 -7.91 20.71
CA THR A 203 0.70 -6.71 19.91
C THR A 203 1.68 -6.64 18.74
N ILE A 204 1.14 -6.63 17.52
CA ILE A 204 1.91 -6.38 16.29
C ILE A 204 1.46 -5.04 15.69
N SER A 205 2.44 -4.19 15.36
CA SER A 205 2.17 -2.93 14.68
C SER A 205 2.07 -3.15 13.17
N LEU A 206 0.89 -2.88 12.60
CA LEU A 206 0.65 -2.92 11.16
C LEU A 206 0.65 -1.50 10.61
N SER A 207 1.84 -0.91 10.45
CA SER A 207 1.96 0.42 9.88
C SER A 207 1.55 0.45 8.41
N SER A 208 1.04 1.60 7.99
CA SER A 208 0.80 1.91 6.58
C SER A 208 2.06 1.64 5.76
N GLY A 209 1.93 0.92 4.64
CA GLY A 209 3.05 0.54 3.77
C GLY A 209 3.73 -0.78 4.11
N ASN A 210 3.43 -1.40 5.27
CA ASN A 210 3.97 -2.72 5.60
C ASN A 210 2.99 -3.82 5.21
N GLY A 211 3.51 -4.91 4.65
CA GLY A 211 2.75 -6.13 4.46
C GLY A 211 2.86 -7.04 5.68
N TYR A 212 2.02 -8.06 5.73
CA TYR A 212 2.07 -9.11 6.73
C TYR A 212 1.45 -10.39 6.17
N TRP A 213 1.82 -11.52 6.75
CA TRP A 213 1.11 -12.77 6.53
C TRP A 213 -0.04 -12.89 7.52
N TYR A 214 -1.18 -13.32 7.03
CA TYR A 214 -2.29 -13.75 7.86
C TYR A 214 -2.61 -15.21 7.54
N PHE A 215 -2.55 -16.04 8.57
CA PHE A 215 -2.98 -17.42 8.52
C PHE A 215 -4.40 -17.54 9.07
N ARG A 216 -5.31 -17.99 8.22
CA ARG A 216 -6.70 -18.28 8.59
C ARG A 216 -6.86 -19.77 8.88
N ASN A 217 -7.19 -20.11 10.13
CA ASN A 217 -7.37 -21.49 10.61
C ASN A 217 -8.80 -22.05 10.37
N SER A 218 -9.59 -21.37 9.53
CA SER A 218 -10.95 -21.78 9.19
C SER A 218 -11.26 -21.47 7.73
N ASN A 219 -12.52 -21.61 7.34
CA ASN A 219 -12.96 -21.24 5.99
C ASN A 219 -12.60 -19.79 5.67
N GLY A 220 -12.29 -19.54 4.40
CA GLY A 220 -12.06 -18.20 3.89
C GLY A 220 -13.24 -17.27 4.12
N ILE A 221 -12.96 -15.97 4.14
CA ILE A 221 -13.93 -14.91 4.45
C ILE A 221 -13.84 -13.75 3.47
N ASP A 222 -14.97 -13.08 3.29
CA ASP A 222 -15.05 -11.77 2.65
C ASP A 222 -14.60 -10.70 3.65
N TRP A 223 -13.42 -10.13 3.42
CA TRP A 223 -12.94 -8.99 4.19
C TRP A 223 -13.45 -7.69 3.56
N VAL A 224 -14.46 -7.12 4.22
CA VAL A 224 -15.07 -5.86 3.79
C VAL A 224 -14.26 -4.69 4.34
N LEU A 225 -13.57 -3.99 3.45
CA LEU A 225 -12.96 -2.70 3.75
C LEU A 225 -14.05 -1.65 3.71
N SER A 226 -14.38 -1.13 4.88
CA SER A 226 -15.30 -0.01 4.99
C SER A 226 -14.50 1.29 4.93
N SER A 227 -14.95 2.26 4.14
CA SER A 227 -14.43 3.62 4.28
C SER A 227 -14.69 4.10 5.72
N PRO A 228 -13.71 4.70 6.41
CA PRO A 228 -13.88 5.18 7.79
C PRO A 228 -14.93 6.29 7.91
#